data_AF-A0A8H6W2E4-F1
#
_entry.id   AF-A0A8H6W2E4-F1
#
_cell.length_a   1.000
_cell.length_b   1.000
_cell.length_c   1.000
_cell.angle_alpha   90.00
_cell.angle_beta   90.00
_cell.angle_gamma   90.00
#
_symmetry.space_group_name_H-M   'P 1'
#
loop_
_entity.id
_entity.type
_entity.pdbx_description
1 polymer ?
#
loop_
_entity_poly.entity_id
_entity_poly.type
_entity_poly.pdbx_seq_one_letter_code
_entity_poly.pdbx_strand_id
1 'polypeptide(L)'
;MQTQPGRVVAAPPGAQNVLFRPPAQPLPPPRNNTADGYERWYTDSTVNNRMVLSLQSSIDQEVHWALERLLRLSIGEIFYFEKTPGLVDALFDWPEWYVREGFKQLNDEYALFSPSPALSKQRRHALNSVAVLRNAAYFDSNVQMLIYHPRPIPLVCAALASLDPTVDDHAEFLLNVLEFWHSFCAYHSVGQLANNLYWDPVPRIGQLLSVSTNRSLIIAALVSVNVFFGNPQNLPLLSPNSPILEAALRYLPLANDKKLVEACIEYLHTHLSHPPMAKEFLLHPQMPATVKLLVHVLLSEQLEETHEVQIQEEAPRIATQAAFARDYELTKEDKERLLGLPEPERCSAWMRLMFVAKKYSELTQVEFWNHYKAAFGPHEREHPMLVAAEVIKNIASVFKEAQPSMENGKFLVRGVDRRKVSSTEATFTCLWDRGACQTAFPSVGDLFDHILTHLDAASNPCLWGSCTHDALPTTALRRHLLTHLPSPHAPQTPASQNDHISIASDDESYPMKDPTTRPPAPVRTVLRMSEPTGNPPSNSLAALLCLRILFGGAFGALESAPRAGEDRFGFPGVTYAEEEENVVSTMSRDREREGEVRARKAFLGVRNLMEGVQIRDEVLMGWIHEMVDIL
;
A
#
# COMPACT_ATOMS: atom_id res chain seq x y z
N MET A 1 -26.26 -98.98 -10.13
CA MET A 1 -25.31 -100.07 -9.80
C MET A 1 -23.93 -99.52 -10.05
N GLN A 2 -23.18 -99.16 -8.99
CA GLN A 2 -22.17 -100.04 -8.38
C GLN A 2 -21.26 -100.61 -9.48
N THR A 3 -19.96 -100.32 -9.57
CA THR A 3 -18.97 -100.08 -8.51
C THR A 3 -17.65 -99.69 -9.18
N GLN A 4 -16.97 -98.69 -8.63
CA GLN A 4 -15.49 -98.66 -8.56
C GLN A 4 -15.05 -99.55 -7.37
N PRO A 5 -13.78 -99.96 -7.15
CA PRO A 5 -12.57 -99.16 -7.43
C PRO A 5 -11.26 -99.91 -7.78
N GLY A 6 -10.21 -99.13 -8.07
CA GLY A 6 -8.83 -99.48 -7.67
C GLY A 6 -7.73 -99.09 -8.66
N ARG A 7 -6.93 -98.07 -8.29
CA ARG A 7 -5.50 -98.18 -7.90
C ARG A 7 -4.65 -96.98 -8.38
N VAL A 8 -3.86 -96.47 -7.45
CA VAL A 8 -2.96 -95.31 -7.53
C VAL A 8 -1.65 -95.66 -8.23
N VAL A 9 -1.17 -94.79 -9.15
CA VAL A 9 0.25 -94.60 -9.48
C VAL A 9 0.47 -93.12 -9.80
N ALA A 10 1.49 -92.51 -9.18
CA ALA A 10 1.89 -91.12 -9.34
C ALA A 10 2.75 -90.91 -10.61
N ALA A 11 2.51 -89.80 -11.33
CA ALA A 11 3.33 -89.30 -12.43
C ALA A 11 3.38 -87.74 -12.37
N PRO A 12 4.45 -87.09 -12.88
CA PRO A 12 4.75 -85.69 -12.60
C PRO A 12 4.03 -84.73 -13.57
N PRO A 13 3.71 -83.49 -13.17
CA PRO A 13 3.38 -82.41 -14.10
C PRO A 13 4.68 -81.68 -14.48
N GLY A 14 4.85 -81.07 -15.64
CA GLY A 14 3.95 -80.74 -16.71
C GLY A 14 4.75 -79.95 -17.74
N ALA A 15 4.30 -80.03 -18.99
CA ALA A 15 4.95 -79.47 -20.16
C ALA A 15 5.00 -77.93 -20.15
N GLN A 16 6.19 -77.42 -20.48
CA GLN A 16 6.49 -76.33 -21.41
C GLN A 16 5.35 -75.34 -21.74
N ASN A 17 5.46 -74.14 -21.16
CA ASN A 17 5.04 -72.90 -21.82
C ASN A 17 6.29 -72.03 -22.01
N VAL A 18 6.70 -71.88 -23.27
CA VAL A 18 7.76 -70.98 -23.71
C VAL A 18 7.17 -69.57 -23.75
N LEU A 19 7.59 -68.70 -22.83
CA LEU A 19 7.45 -67.25 -22.97
C LEU A 19 8.84 -66.61 -22.95
N PHE A 20 9.12 -65.91 -24.05
CA PHE A 20 10.32 -65.15 -24.35
C PHE A 20 10.77 -64.26 -23.17
N ARG A 21 12.01 -64.43 -22.71
CA ARG A 21 12.68 -63.50 -21.78
C ARG A 21 13.41 -62.44 -22.61
N PRO A 22 13.09 -61.13 -22.51
CA PRO A 22 13.92 -60.11 -23.12
C PRO A 22 15.28 -60.07 -22.42
N PRO A 23 16.38 -59.72 -23.12
CA PRO A 23 17.69 -59.61 -22.51
C PRO A 23 17.67 -58.51 -21.44
N ALA A 24 18.20 -58.82 -20.26
CA ALA A 24 18.37 -57.86 -19.18
C ALA A 24 19.25 -56.71 -19.67
N GLN A 25 18.70 -55.50 -19.71
CA GLN A 25 19.52 -54.31 -19.83
C GLN A 25 20.42 -54.23 -18.59
N PRO A 26 21.74 -54.01 -18.74
CA PRO A 26 22.57 -53.73 -17.59
C PRO A 26 22.06 -52.43 -16.96
N LEU A 27 21.67 -52.50 -15.68
CA LEU A 27 21.41 -51.30 -14.89
C LEU A 27 22.64 -50.38 -15.03
N PRO A 28 22.46 -49.10 -15.41
CA PRO A 28 23.58 -48.19 -15.38
C PRO A 28 24.14 -48.16 -13.94
N PRO A 29 25.48 -48.16 -13.75
CA PRO A 29 26.05 -47.98 -12.42
C PRO A 29 25.45 -46.70 -11.82
N PRO A 30 25.20 -46.67 -10.49
CA PRO A 30 24.72 -45.44 -9.86
C PRO A 30 25.72 -44.35 -10.21
N ARG A 31 25.28 -43.38 -11.01
CA ARG A 31 26.07 -42.19 -11.29
C ARG A 31 26.16 -41.47 -9.96
N ASN A 32 27.26 -41.65 -9.24
CA ASN A 32 27.68 -40.76 -8.16
C ASN A 32 27.95 -39.41 -8.80
N ASN A 33 26.88 -38.63 -8.97
CA ASN A 33 26.96 -37.25 -9.40
C ASN A 33 27.37 -36.42 -8.17
N THR A 34 28.60 -36.58 -7.72
CA THR A 34 29.20 -35.78 -6.63
C THR A 34 29.69 -34.46 -7.22
N ALA A 35 28.74 -33.63 -7.64
CA ALA A 35 28.98 -32.20 -7.69
C ALA A 35 28.80 -31.68 -6.25
N ASP A 36 29.80 -30.96 -5.74
CA ASP A 36 29.75 -30.33 -4.42
C ASP A 36 28.46 -29.48 -4.32
N GLY A 37 27.58 -29.84 -3.38
CA GLY A 37 26.28 -29.18 -3.17
C GLY A 37 25.04 -29.94 -3.66
N TYR A 38 25.17 -31.11 -4.30
CA TYR A 38 24.03 -31.95 -4.75
C TYR A 38 24.06 -33.39 -4.18
N GLU A 39 24.65 -33.57 -3.00
CA GLU A 39 24.79 -34.89 -2.39
C GLU A 39 23.51 -35.32 -1.64
N ARG A 40 22.96 -36.49 -1.99
CA ARG A 40 21.77 -37.08 -1.31
C ARG A 40 21.98 -37.34 0.18
N TRP A 41 23.23 -37.50 0.61
CA TRP A 41 23.62 -37.77 2.00
C TRP A 41 23.25 -36.65 2.98
N TYR A 42 23.00 -35.43 2.49
CA TYR A 42 22.56 -34.31 3.35
C TYR A 42 21.13 -34.49 3.86
N THR A 43 20.29 -35.18 3.09
CA THR A 43 18.88 -35.44 3.42
C THR A 43 18.64 -36.84 3.99
N ASP A 44 19.70 -37.66 4.10
CA ASP A 44 19.57 -39.01 4.62
C ASP A 44 19.28 -38.96 6.12
N SER A 45 18.12 -39.49 6.49
CA SER A 45 17.64 -39.51 7.87
C SER A 45 18.27 -40.61 8.73
N THR A 46 19.56 -40.84 8.53
CA THR A 46 20.31 -41.92 9.17
C THR A 46 21.22 -41.37 10.26
N VAL A 47 21.54 -42.22 11.24
CA VAL A 47 22.48 -41.87 12.33
C VAL A 47 23.90 -41.63 11.80
N ASN A 48 24.23 -42.17 10.61
CA ASN A 48 25.51 -41.97 9.93
C ASN A 48 25.53 -40.73 9.02
N ASN A 49 24.65 -39.76 9.27
CA ASN A 49 24.61 -38.53 8.48
C ASN A 49 25.97 -37.83 8.57
N ARG A 50 26.59 -37.56 7.41
CA ARG A 50 27.93 -36.98 7.33
C ARG A 50 28.03 -35.65 8.06
N MET A 51 26.99 -34.81 8.02
CA MET A 51 27.02 -33.51 8.70
C MET A 51 27.10 -33.68 10.22
N VAL A 52 26.36 -34.63 10.79
CA VAL A 52 26.39 -34.92 12.22
C VAL A 52 27.75 -35.47 12.64
N LEU A 53 28.28 -36.44 11.90
CA LEU A 53 29.59 -37.02 12.18
C LEU A 53 30.72 -35.99 12.03
N SER A 54 30.65 -35.12 11.03
CA SER A 54 31.62 -34.03 10.85
C SER A 54 31.59 -33.05 12.02
N LEU A 55 30.41 -32.69 12.56
CA LEU A 55 30.31 -31.87 13.78
C LEU A 55 30.90 -32.56 15.00
N GLN A 56 30.59 -33.85 15.19
CA GLN A 56 31.07 -34.65 16.33
C GLN A 56 32.56 -35.01 16.24
N SER A 57 33.16 -34.94 15.05
CA SER A 57 34.57 -35.30 14.83
C SER A 57 35.57 -34.36 15.51
N SER A 58 35.16 -33.13 15.86
CA SER A 58 36.02 -32.04 16.34
C SER A 58 37.15 -31.63 15.38
N ILE A 59 37.12 -32.07 14.11
CA ILE A 59 38.09 -31.69 13.09
C ILE A 59 37.65 -30.37 12.45
N ASP A 60 38.38 -29.27 12.68
CA ASP A 60 38.01 -27.90 12.24
C ASP A 60 37.54 -27.82 10.77
N GLN A 61 38.23 -28.52 9.86
CA GLN A 61 37.88 -28.49 8.43
C GLN A 61 36.52 -29.15 8.15
N GLU A 62 36.23 -30.27 8.82
CA GLU A 62 34.97 -31.00 8.70
C GLU A 62 33.82 -30.27 9.39
N VAL A 63 34.08 -29.71 10.57
CA VAL A 63 33.11 -28.87 11.31
C VAL A 63 32.75 -27.64 10.47
N HIS A 64 33.74 -26.95 9.88
CA HIS A 64 33.50 -25.83 8.98
C HIS A 64 32.64 -26.25 7.78
N TRP A 65 33.01 -27.35 7.13
CA TRP A 65 32.31 -27.90 5.97
C TRP A 65 30.84 -28.21 6.29
N ALA A 66 30.58 -28.81 7.45
CA ALA A 66 29.24 -29.17 7.90
C ALA A 66 28.40 -27.92 8.22
N LEU A 67 28.95 -26.98 9.00
CA LEU A 67 28.23 -25.76 9.40
C LEU A 67 27.90 -24.87 8.21
N GLU A 68 28.78 -24.75 7.21
CA GLU A 68 28.49 -23.98 6.00
C GLU A 68 27.26 -24.53 5.26
N ARG A 69 27.12 -25.86 5.21
CA ARG A 69 25.99 -26.54 4.56
C ARG A 69 24.73 -26.44 5.40
N LEU A 70 24.84 -26.66 6.71
CA LEU A 70 23.72 -26.52 7.64
C LEU A 70 23.15 -25.10 7.64
N LEU A 71 23.99 -24.06 7.55
CA LEU A 71 23.54 -22.68 7.41
C LEU A 71 22.69 -22.50 6.15
N ARG A 72 23.17 -22.97 5.00
CA ARG A 72 22.42 -22.91 3.73
C ARG A 72 21.10 -23.67 3.81
N LEU A 73 21.10 -24.86 4.43
CA LEU A 73 19.90 -25.67 4.62
C LEU A 73 18.90 -25.03 5.58
N SER A 74 19.37 -24.41 6.66
CA SER A 74 18.54 -23.77 7.69
C SER A 74 17.78 -22.55 7.19
N ILE A 75 18.27 -21.89 6.12
CA ILE A 75 17.59 -20.75 5.46
C ILE A 75 16.52 -21.25 4.47
N GLY A 76 16.67 -22.47 3.95
CA GLY A 76 15.73 -23.06 3.00
C GLY A 76 14.39 -23.44 3.64
N GLU A 77 13.37 -23.68 2.82
CA GLU A 77 11.99 -23.91 3.27
C GLU A 77 11.74 -25.22 4.04
N ILE A 78 12.70 -26.17 4.03
CA ILE A 78 12.52 -27.51 4.61
C ILE A 78 13.76 -27.91 5.42
N PHE A 79 13.74 -27.65 6.72
CA PHE A 79 14.78 -28.09 7.65
C PHE A 79 14.16 -28.56 8.98
N TYR A 80 14.15 -29.88 9.21
CA TYR A 80 13.55 -30.49 10.40
C TYR A 80 14.59 -31.28 11.20
N PHE A 81 14.70 -31.00 12.49
CA PHE A 81 15.62 -31.72 13.38
C PHE A 81 15.29 -33.20 13.51
N GLU A 82 14.00 -33.56 13.48
CA GLU A 82 13.54 -34.95 13.54
C GLU A 82 14.16 -35.81 12.43
N LYS A 83 14.38 -35.24 11.24
CA LYS A 83 14.95 -35.95 10.11
C LYS A 83 16.43 -36.25 10.29
N THR A 84 17.14 -35.60 11.21
CA THR A 84 18.59 -35.80 11.40
C THR A 84 18.91 -36.04 12.88
N PRO A 85 18.78 -37.29 13.36
CA PRO A 85 19.05 -37.64 14.75
C PRO A 85 20.47 -37.24 15.19
N GLY A 86 20.60 -36.69 16.40
CA GLY A 86 21.88 -36.26 16.98
C GLY A 86 22.40 -34.91 16.49
N LEU A 87 21.76 -34.30 15.48
CA LEU A 87 22.17 -32.98 14.97
C LEU A 87 22.00 -31.87 16.00
N VAL A 88 20.87 -31.87 16.72
CA VAL A 88 20.55 -30.85 17.73
C VAL A 88 21.63 -30.82 18.80
N ASP A 89 21.99 -31.97 19.36
CA ASP A 89 23.05 -32.07 20.37
C ASP A 89 24.40 -31.58 19.85
N ALA A 90 24.79 -31.99 18.65
CA ALA A 90 26.05 -31.57 18.05
C ALA A 90 26.12 -30.05 17.80
N LEU A 91 24.98 -29.41 17.51
CA LEU A 91 24.91 -27.95 17.34
C LEU A 91 25.09 -27.18 18.66
N PHE A 92 24.80 -27.78 19.82
CA PHE A 92 24.97 -27.10 21.12
C PHE A 92 26.41 -27.10 21.65
N ASP A 93 27.27 -28.01 21.18
CA ASP A 93 28.61 -28.21 21.76
C ASP A 93 29.52 -26.97 21.62
N TRP A 94 29.60 -26.39 20.42
CA TRP A 94 30.43 -25.19 20.19
C TRP A 94 29.92 -23.94 20.90
N PRO A 95 28.61 -23.60 20.86
CA PRO A 95 28.04 -22.51 21.65
C PRO A 95 28.28 -22.66 23.16
N GLU A 96 28.12 -23.86 23.71
CA GLU A 96 28.35 -24.10 25.14
C GLU A 96 29.82 -23.95 25.52
N TRP A 97 30.75 -24.44 24.70
CA TRP A 97 32.18 -24.20 24.89
C TRP A 97 32.49 -22.69 24.88
N TYR A 98 31.95 -21.95 23.91
CA TYR A 98 32.23 -20.52 23.75
C TYR A 98 31.83 -19.73 25.00
N VAL A 99 30.65 -20.01 25.54
CA VAL A 99 30.09 -19.31 26.72
C VAL A 99 30.79 -19.71 28.02
N ARG A 100 31.34 -20.92 28.13
CA ARG A 100 32.04 -21.37 29.35
C ARG A 100 33.50 -20.92 29.41
N GLU A 101 34.20 -21.06 28.28
CA GLU A 101 35.66 -20.97 28.21
C GLU A 101 36.15 -20.16 27.01
N GLY A 102 35.54 -20.31 25.83
CA GLY A 102 36.06 -19.73 24.59
C GLY A 102 36.19 -18.21 24.62
N PHE A 103 35.21 -17.49 25.18
CA PHE A 103 35.25 -16.02 25.26
C PHE A 103 36.40 -15.49 26.15
N LYS A 104 36.79 -16.24 27.19
CA LYS A 104 37.89 -15.85 28.09
C LYS A 104 39.23 -15.93 27.38
N GLN A 105 39.43 -16.99 26.60
CA GLN A 105 40.64 -17.21 25.80
C GLN A 105 40.83 -16.11 24.74
N LEU A 106 39.73 -15.52 24.24
CA LEU A 106 39.77 -14.42 23.29
C LEU A 106 40.13 -13.08 23.94
N ASN A 107 39.63 -12.81 25.15
CA ASN A 107 39.83 -11.53 25.83
C ASN A 107 41.20 -11.42 26.54
N ASP A 108 41.66 -12.48 27.20
CA ASP A 108 42.84 -12.40 28.09
C ASP A 108 44.18 -12.39 27.33
N GLU A 109 44.27 -13.03 26.16
CA GLU A 109 45.53 -13.16 25.42
C GLU A 109 45.75 -12.10 24.33
N TYR A 110 44.69 -11.44 23.85
CA TYR A 110 44.73 -10.73 22.56
C TYR A 110 44.23 -9.28 22.58
N ALA A 111 44.15 -8.61 23.73
CA ALA A 111 43.65 -7.24 23.84
C ALA A 111 44.35 -6.19 22.93
N LEU A 112 45.55 -6.48 22.40
CA LEU A 112 46.29 -5.62 21.47
C LEU A 112 46.45 -6.21 20.04
N PHE A 113 46.19 -7.50 19.82
CA PHE A 113 46.50 -8.22 18.57
C PHE A 113 45.31 -9.04 18.09
N SER A 114 45.30 -9.47 16.82
CA SER A 114 44.26 -10.40 16.35
C SER A 114 44.38 -11.76 17.06
N PRO A 115 43.26 -12.40 17.44
CA PRO A 115 43.28 -13.73 18.04
C PRO A 115 43.91 -14.77 17.10
N SER A 116 44.39 -15.87 17.66
CA SER A 116 44.98 -16.94 16.86
C SER A 116 44.01 -17.43 15.77
N PRO A 117 44.50 -17.80 14.56
CA PRO A 117 43.63 -18.26 13.49
C PRO A 117 42.80 -19.50 13.85
N ALA A 118 43.30 -20.35 14.75
CA ALA A 118 42.58 -21.51 15.27
C ALA A 118 41.41 -21.08 16.17
N LEU A 119 41.66 -20.21 17.15
CA LEU A 119 40.63 -19.71 18.06
C LEU A 119 39.55 -18.92 17.31
N SER A 120 39.96 -18.15 16.29
CA SER A 120 39.04 -17.47 15.37
C SER A 120 38.14 -18.42 14.57
N LYS A 121 38.62 -19.63 14.22
CA LYS A 121 37.78 -20.66 13.58
C LYS A 121 36.78 -21.24 14.58
N GLN A 122 37.23 -21.56 15.79
CA GLN A 122 36.38 -22.09 16.85
C GLN A 122 35.27 -21.11 17.26
N ARG A 123 35.58 -19.81 17.38
CA ARG A 123 34.57 -18.76 17.58
C ARG A 123 33.53 -18.76 16.44
N ARG A 124 33.97 -18.86 15.19
CA ARG A 124 33.06 -18.96 14.03
C ARG A 124 32.23 -20.23 14.05
N HIS A 125 32.75 -21.35 14.56
CA HIS A 125 31.94 -22.56 14.75
C HIS A 125 30.81 -22.31 15.74
N ALA A 126 31.11 -21.66 16.87
CA ALA A 126 30.10 -21.29 17.86
C ALA A 126 29.01 -20.38 17.26
N LEU A 127 29.42 -19.31 16.57
CA LEU A 127 28.49 -18.38 15.90
C LEU A 127 27.59 -19.08 14.88
N ASN A 128 28.19 -19.85 13.97
CA ASN A 128 27.46 -20.57 12.94
C ASN A 128 26.50 -21.61 13.55
N SER A 129 26.89 -22.29 14.62
CA SER A 129 26.02 -23.23 15.32
C SER A 129 24.78 -22.57 15.92
N VAL A 130 24.94 -21.44 16.63
CA VAL A 130 23.78 -20.69 17.17
C VAL A 130 22.93 -20.15 16.02
N ALA A 131 23.53 -19.66 14.94
CA ALA A 131 22.78 -19.17 13.78
C ALA A 131 21.95 -20.29 13.11
N VAL A 132 22.49 -21.52 12.99
CA VAL A 132 21.72 -22.68 12.51
C VAL A 132 20.56 -22.99 13.46
N LEU A 133 20.81 -23.04 14.78
CA LEU A 133 19.76 -23.28 15.78
C LEU A 133 18.66 -22.23 15.70
N ARG A 134 19.03 -20.94 15.59
CA ARG A 134 18.13 -19.80 15.45
C ARG A 134 17.29 -19.89 14.18
N ASN A 135 17.91 -20.15 13.04
CA ASN A 135 17.21 -20.28 11.77
C ASN A 135 16.24 -21.48 11.78
N ALA A 136 16.69 -22.60 12.33
CA ALA A 136 15.86 -23.81 12.44
C ALA A 136 14.67 -23.62 13.39
N ALA A 137 14.78 -22.71 14.36
CA ALA A 137 13.72 -22.44 15.32
C ALA A 137 12.58 -21.56 14.74
N TYR A 138 12.66 -21.09 13.49
CA TYR A 138 11.49 -20.52 12.79
C TYR A 138 10.47 -21.57 12.35
N PHE A 139 10.82 -22.86 12.40
CA PHE A 139 9.88 -23.94 12.09
C PHE A 139 9.21 -24.44 13.38
N ASP A 140 7.89 -24.36 13.45
CA ASP A 140 7.10 -24.75 14.64
C ASP A 140 7.39 -26.18 15.13
N SER A 141 7.63 -27.11 14.21
CA SER A 141 7.97 -28.51 14.51
C SER A 141 9.32 -28.63 15.25
N ASN A 142 10.29 -27.81 14.89
CA ASN A 142 11.58 -27.76 15.58
C ASN A 142 11.45 -27.08 16.94
N VAL A 143 10.62 -26.04 17.06
CA VAL A 143 10.34 -25.36 18.34
C VAL A 143 9.80 -26.35 19.37
N GLN A 144 8.87 -27.23 18.99
CA GLN A 144 8.37 -28.28 19.88
C GLN A 144 9.49 -29.17 20.41
N MET A 145 10.43 -29.60 19.55
CA MET A 145 11.58 -30.39 20.00
C MET A 145 12.50 -29.60 20.94
N LEU A 146 12.74 -28.31 20.65
CA LEU A 146 13.60 -27.44 21.43
C LEU A 146 13.04 -27.17 22.83
N ILE A 147 11.74 -26.94 22.98
CA ILE A 147 11.10 -26.67 24.28
C ILE A 147 11.34 -27.80 25.28
N TYR A 148 11.28 -29.06 24.82
CA TYR A 148 11.51 -30.24 25.66
C TYR A 148 12.99 -30.63 25.77
N HIS A 149 13.87 -29.97 25.01
CA HIS A 149 15.30 -30.24 25.06
C HIS A 149 15.94 -29.60 26.31
N PRO A 150 16.88 -30.26 27.00
CA PRO A 150 17.44 -29.73 28.25
C PRO A 150 18.49 -28.61 28.07
N ARG A 151 19.03 -28.43 26.86
CA ARG A 151 20.17 -27.51 26.58
C ARG A 151 19.83 -26.05 26.19
N PRO A 152 18.69 -25.71 25.55
CA PRO A 152 18.42 -24.34 25.08
C PRO A 152 18.40 -23.29 26.18
N ILE A 153 17.62 -23.50 27.26
CA ILE A 153 17.51 -22.54 28.36
C ILE A 153 18.86 -22.34 29.07
N PRO A 154 19.62 -23.41 29.40
CA PRO A 154 20.95 -23.24 29.94
C PRO A 154 21.90 -22.45 29.07
N LEU A 155 21.89 -22.68 27.76
CA LEU A 155 22.73 -21.93 26.83
C LEU A 155 22.36 -20.44 26.83
N VAL A 156 21.07 -20.11 26.70
CA VAL A 156 20.57 -18.72 26.70
C VAL A 156 20.98 -18.01 27.99
N CYS A 157 20.69 -18.63 29.14
CA CYS A 157 21.03 -18.05 30.44
C CYS A 157 22.54 -17.87 30.58
N ALA A 158 23.33 -18.91 30.29
CA ALA A 158 24.78 -18.86 30.42
C ALA A 158 25.38 -17.76 29.52
N ALA A 159 24.90 -17.62 28.29
CA ALA A 159 25.38 -16.60 27.36
C ALA A 159 25.11 -15.19 27.91
N LEU A 160 23.87 -14.93 28.36
CA LEU A 160 23.47 -13.64 28.91
C LEU A 160 24.19 -13.25 30.21
N ALA A 161 24.70 -14.21 30.98
CA ALA A 161 25.47 -13.89 32.20
C ALA A 161 26.98 -13.83 31.99
N SER A 162 27.52 -14.57 31.02
CA SER A 162 28.97 -14.69 30.87
C SER A 162 29.54 -13.66 29.90
N LEU A 163 28.76 -13.26 28.90
CA LEU A 163 29.23 -12.37 27.84
C LEU A 163 28.87 -10.92 28.15
N ASP A 164 29.86 -10.03 28.04
CA ASP A 164 29.69 -8.59 28.19
C ASP A 164 29.05 -7.98 26.93
N PRO A 165 27.87 -7.33 27.01
CA PRO A 165 27.19 -6.71 25.87
C PRO A 165 27.87 -5.44 25.35
N THR A 166 28.85 -4.88 26.06
CA THR A 166 29.62 -3.71 25.61
C THR A 166 30.76 -4.06 24.67
N VAL A 167 31.15 -5.34 24.64
CA VAL A 167 32.22 -5.84 23.78
C VAL A 167 31.63 -6.24 22.43
N ASP A 168 32.08 -5.59 21.36
CA ASP A 168 31.58 -5.81 19.99
C ASP A 168 31.69 -7.28 19.55
N ASP A 169 32.76 -7.98 19.95
CA ASP A 169 32.95 -9.40 19.65
C ASP A 169 31.90 -10.31 20.27
N HIS A 170 31.28 -9.90 21.38
CA HIS A 170 30.19 -10.64 22.00
C HIS A 170 28.83 -10.31 21.39
N ALA A 171 28.68 -9.11 20.82
CA ALA A 171 27.38 -8.59 20.37
C ALA A 171 26.72 -9.49 19.31
N GLU A 172 27.47 -9.99 18.34
CA GLU A 172 26.94 -10.89 17.30
C GLU A 172 26.43 -12.20 17.90
N PHE A 173 27.17 -12.78 18.85
CA PHE A 173 26.76 -14.03 19.51
C PHE A 173 25.52 -13.80 20.37
N LEU A 174 25.51 -12.73 21.18
CA LEU A 174 24.37 -12.35 22.02
C LEU A 174 23.11 -12.08 21.19
N LEU A 175 23.25 -11.44 20.02
CA LEU A 175 22.11 -11.20 19.13
C LEU A 175 21.51 -12.51 18.62
N ASN A 176 22.34 -13.44 18.14
CA ASN A 176 21.87 -14.76 17.71
C ASN A 176 21.23 -15.54 18.87
N VAL A 177 21.75 -15.42 20.10
CA VAL A 177 21.14 -16.04 21.29
C VAL A 177 19.79 -15.42 21.63
N LEU A 178 19.65 -14.10 21.57
CA LEU A 178 18.38 -13.41 21.84
C LEU A 178 17.31 -13.75 20.79
N GLU A 179 17.68 -13.82 19.51
CA GLU A 179 16.77 -14.26 18.44
C GLU A 179 16.41 -15.74 18.56
N PHE A 180 17.38 -16.59 18.95
CA PHE A 180 17.10 -17.99 19.28
C PHE A 180 16.12 -18.09 20.46
N TRP A 181 16.34 -17.37 21.55
CA TRP A 181 15.41 -17.30 22.67
C TRP A 181 14.01 -16.84 22.25
N HIS A 182 13.93 -15.77 21.45
CA HIS A 182 12.66 -15.20 20.97
C HIS A 182 11.77 -16.25 20.30
N SER A 183 12.35 -17.18 19.52
CA SER A 183 11.61 -18.22 18.79
C SER A 183 10.78 -19.18 19.65
N PHE A 184 11.15 -19.40 20.92
CA PHE A 184 10.45 -20.35 21.79
C PHE A 184 10.07 -19.77 23.17
N CYS A 185 10.42 -18.52 23.46
CA CYS A 185 10.18 -17.87 24.75
C CYS A 185 8.70 -17.84 25.17
N ALA A 186 7.76 -17.70 24.23
CA ALA A 186 6.32 -17.68 24.50
C ALA A 186 5.82 -18.97 25.18
N TYR A 187 6.46 -20.11 24.87
CA TYR A 187 6.09 -21.42 25.38
C TYR A 187 6.82 -21.78 26.68
N HIS A 188 7.78 -20.96 27.09
CA HIS A 188 8.52 -21.17 28.33
C HIS A 188 7.79 -20.53 29.52
N SER A 189 7.58 -21.32 30.57
CA SER A 189 7.00 -20.85 31.85
C SER A 189 7.95 -21.16 32.99
N VAL A 190 8.39 -20.14 33.72
CA VAL A 190 9.31 -20.28 34.86
C VAL A 190 8.66 -21.08 35.99
N GLY A 191 7.32 -21.13 36.05
CA GLY A 191 6.55 -21.92 37.01
C GLY A 191 6.82 -23.43 36.97
N GLN A 192 7.35 -23.96 35.86
CA GLN A 192 7.74 -25.38 35.76
C GLN A 192 9.07 -25.71 36.49
N LEU A 193 9.84 -24.70 36.91
CA LEU A 193 11.16 -24.86 37.53
C LEU A 193 11.31 -23.99 38.79
N ALA A 194 10.23 -23.89 39.60
CA ALA A 194 10.09 -23.03 40.78
C ALA A 194 11.22 -23.11 41.85
N ASN A 195 12.20 -24.01 41.70
CA ASN A 195 13.32 -24.18 42.63
C ASN A 195 14.68 -23.70 42.10
N ASN A 196 14.78 -23.14 40.88
CA ASN A 196 16.07 -22.66 40.36
C ASN A 196 15.95 -21.35 39.57
N LEU A 197 15.89 -20.22 40.30
CA LEU A 197 16.03 -18.84 39.78
C LEU A 197 17.30 -18.63 38.94
N TYR A 198 18.26 -19.56 39.00
CA TYR A 198 19.45 -19.56 38.16
C TYR A 198 19.12 -19.63 36.65
N TRP A 199 18.01 -20.26 36.27
CA TRP A 199 17.60 -20.44 34.87
C TRP A 199 16.56 -19.41 34.39
N ASP A 200 16.42 -18.28 35.09
CA ASP A 200 15.58 -17.17 34.65
C ASP A 200 16.38 -16.22 33.73
N PRO A 201 16.00 -16.06 32.45
CA PRO A 201 16.64 -15.12 31.54
C PRO A 201 16.27 -13.66 31.82
N VAL A 202 15.15 -13.36 32.48
CA VAL A 202 14.61 -12.00 32.63
C VAL A 202 15.57 -11.05 33.37
N PRO A 203 16.12 -11.39 34.55
CA PRO A 203 17.07 -10.52 35.25
C PRO A 203 18.33 -10.25 34.41
N ARG A 204 18.78 -11.24 33.64
CA ARG A 204 19.98 -11.15 32.81
C ARG A 204 19.75 -10.26 31.58
N ILE A 205 18.58 -10.37 30.95
CA ILE A 205 18.17 -9.45 29.87
C ILE A 205 18.04 -8.02 30.43
N GLY A 206 17.51 -7.88 31.63
CA GLY A 206 17.46 -6.60 32.35
C GLY A 206 18.84 -5.96 32.55
N GLN A 207 19.84 -6.75 32.97
CA GLN A 207 21.23 -6.30 33.08
C GLN A 207 21.83 -5.93 31.72
N LEU A 208 21.55 -6.70 30.67
CA LEU A 208 21.98 -6.37 29.31
C LEU A 208 21.42 -5.01 28.87
N LEU A 209 20.13 -4.77 29.11
CA LEU A 209 19.47 -3.51 28.74
C LEU A 209 19.96 -2.30 29.53
N SER A 210 20.40 -2.47 30.78
CA SER A 210 20.90 -1.35 31.59
C SER A 210 22.24 -0.81 31.07
N VAL A 211 23.11 -1.69 30.56
CA VAL A 211 24.48 -1.35 30.13
C VAL A 211 24.61 -1.17 28.60
N SER A 212 23.86 -1.92 27.80
CA SER A 212 24.05 -1.95 26.35
C SER A 212 23.67 -0.63 25.66
N THR A 213 24.52 -0.19 24.75
CA THR A 213 24.30 0.91 23.80
C THR A 213 24.02 0.41 22.37
N ASN A 214 24.08 -0.91 22.15
CA ASN A 214 23.88 -1.50 20.84
C ASN A 214 22.39 -1.60 20.50
N ARG A 215 21.96 -0.81 19.52
CA ARG A 215 20.57 -0.72 19.04
C ARG A 215 19.95 -2.10 18.76
N SER A 216 20.66 -2.98 18.06
CA SER A 216 20.12 -4.28 17.66
C SER A 216 19.90 -5.20 18.87
N LEU A 217 20.84 -5.20 19.82
CA LEU A 217 20.69 -5.96 21.07
C LEU A 217 19.52 -5.44 21.90
N ILE A 218 19.36 -4.13 22.00
CA ILE A 218 18.25 -3.51 22.76
C ILE A 218 16.90 -3.92 22.18
N ILE A 219 16.74 -3.81 20.85
CA ILE A 219 15.49 -4.19 20.18
C ILE A 219 15.21 -5.68 20.36
N ALA A 220 16.20 -6.55 20.09
CA ALA A 220 16.02 -7.99 20.24
C ALA A 220 15.66 -8.39 21.68
N ALA A 221 16.31 -7.77 22.67
CA ALA A 221 16.01 -7.97 24.09
C ALA A 221 14.57 -7.55 24.43
N LEU A 222 14.15 -6.33 24.10
CA LEU A 222 12.81 -5.82 24.39
C LEU A 222 11.72 -6.65 23.71
N VAL A 223 11.90 -6.99 22.43
CA VAL A 223 10.95 -7.82 21.67
C VAL A 223 10.84 -9.23 22.26
N SER A 224 11.96 -9.86 22.61
CA SER A 224 11.94 -11.20 23.22
C SER A 224 11.25 -11.22 24.59
N VAL A 225 11.46 -10.17 25.40
CA VAL A 225 10.83 -10.04 26.72
C VAL A 225 9.35 -9.71 26.59
N ASN A 226 8.96 -8.89 25.61
CA ASN A 226 7.55 -8.62 25.30
C ASN A 226 6.80 -9.91 24.98
N VAL A 227 7.34 -10.75 24.09
CA VAL A 227 6.74 -12.04 23.75
C VAL A 227 6.70 -13.01 24.94
N PHE A 228 7.76 -13.05 25.75
CA PHE A 228 7.81 -13.87 26.96
C PHE A 228 6.72 -13.50 27.98
N PHE A 229 6.49 -12.20 28.20
CA PHE A 229 5.42 -11.70 29.09
C PHE A 229 4.03 -11.72 28.46
N GLY A 230 3.93 -11.94 27.14
CA GLY A 230 2.66 -12.26 26.49
C GLY A 230 2.03 -13.55 27.01
N ASN A 231 2.81 -14.44 27.65
CA ASN A 231 2.29 -15.58 28.39
C ASN A 231 1.82 -15.14 29.79
N PRO A 232 0.51 -15.25 30.13
CA PRO A 232 -0.03 -14.81 31.41
C PRO A 232 0.62 -15.45 32.64
N GLN A 233 1.19 -16.66 32.50
CA GLN A 233 1.89 -17.35 33.60
C GLN A 233 3.17 -16.64 34.03
N ASN A 234 3.76 -15.83 33.15
CA ASN A 234 5.01 -15.13 33.40
C ASN A 234 4.79 -13.71 33.94
N LEU A 235 3.57 -13.16 33.86
CA LEU A 235 3.25 -11.82 34.36
C LEU A 235 3.62 -11.56 35.83
N PRO A 236 3.50 -12.54 36.76
CA PRO A 236 3.95 -12.35 38.15
C PRO A 236 5.45 -12.08 38.31
N LEU A 237 6.28 -12.32 37.28
CA LEU A 237 7.71 -11.99 37.28
C LEU A 237 7.98 -10.51 36.98
N LEU A 238 6.97 -9.74 36.55
CA LEU A 238 7.11 -8.30 36.34
C LEU A 238 7.40 -7.60 37.66
N SER A 239 8.28 -6.60 37.59
CA SER A 239 8.69 -5.79 38.73
C SER A 239 8.49 -4.30 38.41
N PRO A 240 8.05 -3.48 39.39
CA PRO A 240 7.81 -2.05 39.18
C PRO A 240 9.11 -1.27 38.94
N ASN A 241 10.23 -1.73 39.49
CA ASN A 241 11.55 -1.09 39.35
C ASN A 241 12.49 -1.94 38.48
N SER A 242 11.95 -2.57 37.44
CA SER A 242 12.76 -3.44 36.58
C SER A 242 13.72 -2.60 35.71
N PRO A 243 14.97 -3.06 35.51
CA PRO A 243 15.89 -2.39 34.58
C PRO A 243 15.39 -2.42 33.13
N ILE A 244 14.46 -3.33 32.80
CA ILE A 244 13.82 -3.43 31.48
C ILE A 244 12.86 -2.23 31.29
N LEU A 245 12.05 -1.91 32.31
CA LEU A 245 11.18 -0.73 32.31
C LEU A 245 12.01 0.54 32.19
N GLU A 246 13.05 0.70 33.03
CA GLU A 246 13.93 1.88 32.97
C GLU A 246 14.60 2.03 31.58
N ALA A 247 15.00 0.93 30.95
CA ALA A 247 15.54 0.97 29.60
C ALA A 247 14.49 1.41 28.56
N ALA A 248 13.27 0.89 28.64
CA ALA A 248 12.19 1.25 27.73
C ALA A 248 11.81 2.74 27.88
N LEU A 249 11.75 3.25 29.11
CA LEU A 249 11.50 4.67 29.39
C LEU A 249 12.66 5.57 28.93
N ARG A 250 13.91 5.12 29.07
CA ARG A 250 15.11 5.85 28.60
C ARG A 250 15.11 6.03 27.08
N TYR A 251 14.65 5.03 26.33
CA TYR A 251 14.69 5.04 24.86
C TYR A 251 13.42 5.59 24.19
N LEU A 252 12.30 5.66 24.92
CA LEU A 252 11.03 6.23 24.43
C LEU A 252 11.13 7.64 23.80
N PRO A 253 11.97 8.58 24.29
CA PRO A 253 12.11 9.91 23.69
C PRO A 253 12.74 9.93 22.29
N LEU A 254 13.31 8.82 21.81
CA LEU A 254 14.02 8.73 20.53
C LEU A 254 13.05 8.58 19.34
N ALA A 255 12.09 9.49 19.19
CA ALA A 255 11.01 9.43 18.20
C ALA A 255 11.46 9.27 16.73
N ASN A 256 12.71 9.66 16.39
CA ASN A 256 13.29 9.44 15.07
C ASN A 256 13.50 7.96 14.75
N ASP A 257 13.72 7.11 15.77
CA ASP A 257 13.94 5.68 15.61
C ASP A 257 12.65 4.90 15.87
N LYS A 258 11.79 4.84 14.85
CA LYS A 258 10.47 4.22 14.93
C LYS A 258 10.49 2.78 15.44
N LYS A 259 11.49 1.97 15.01
CA LYS A 259 11.59 0.55 15.36
C LYS A 259 12.03 0.34 16.81
N LEU A 260 12.90 1.20 17.33
CA LEU A 260 13.28 1.16 18.74
C LEU A 260 12.11 1.60 19.62
N VAL A 261 11.43 2.69 19.24
CA VAL A 261 10.26 3.20 19.97
C VAL A 261 9.11 2.20 19.96
N GLU A 262 8.85 1.53 18.82
CA GLU A 262 7.90 0.41 18.70
C GLU A 262 8.17 -0.67 19.78
N ALA A 263 9.40 -1.19 19.84
CA ALA A 263 9.77 -2.20 20.83
C ALA A 263 9.62 -1.70 22.29
N CYS A 264 9.87 -0.42 22.55
CA CYS A 264 9.67 0.18 23.87
C CYS A 264 8.18 0.25 24.21
N ILE A 265 7.35 0.79 23.32
CA ILE A 265 5.90 0.97 23.55
C ILE A 265 5.21 -0.39 23.68
N GLU A 266 5.57 -1.38 22.87
CA GLU A 266 5.02 -2.74 22.98
C GLU A 266 5.32 -3.36 24.35
N TYR A 267 6.57 -3.26 24.83
CA TYR A 267 6.91 -3.72 26.17
C TYR A 267 6.19 -2.91 27.25
N LEU A 268 6.13 -1.58 27.14
CA LEU A 268 5.37 -0.73 28.07
C LEU A 268 3.91 -1.16 28.13
N HIS A 269 3.29 -1.43 26.99
CA HIS A 269 1.91 -1.89 26.91
C HIS A 269 1.73 -3.21 27.66
N THR A 270 2.61 -4.19 27.45
CA THR A 270 2.56 -5.47 28.17
C THR A 270 2.80 -5.29 29.68
N HIS A 271 3.73 -4.43 30.08
CA HIS A 271 3.99 -4.11 31.49
C HIS A 271 2.78 -3.46 32.16
N LEU A 272 2.20 -2.42 31.53
CA LEU A 272 1.06 -1.67 32.04
C LEU A 272 -0.26 -2.45 31.96
N SER A 273 -0.40 -3.40 31.04
CA SER A 273 -1.58 -4.25 30.95
C SER A 273 -1.76 -5.12 32.20
N HIS A 274 -0.70 -5.33 32.99
CA HIS A 274 -0.80 -5.97 34.29
C HIS A 274 -1.24 -4.94 35.37
N PRO A 275 -2.44 -5.07 35.97
CA PRO A 275 -2.99 -4.03 36.86
C PRO A 275 -2.10 -3.62 38.05
N PRO A 276 -1.41 -4.54 38.74
CA PRO A 276 -0.45 -4.18 39.80
C PRO A 276 0.66 -3.26 39.29
N MET A 277 1.17 -3.50 38.08
CA MET A 277 2.22 -2.68 37.49
C MET A 277 1.70 -1.32 37.04
N ALA A 278 0.50 -1.25 36.47
CA ALA A 278 -0.14 0.03 36.15
C ALA A 278 -0.28 0.91 37.39
N LYS A 279 -0.79 0.35 38.50
CA LYS A 279 -0.96 1.06 39.77
C LYS A 279 0.36 1.58 40.32
N GLU A 280 1.40 0.74 40.37
CA GLU A 280 2.74 1.16 40.80
C GLU A 280 3.35 2.20 39.85
N PHE A 281 3.08 2.10 38.54
CA PHE A 281 3.58 3.07 37.56
C PHE A 281 2.95 4.46 37.74
N LEU A 282 1.73 4.58 38.27
CA LEU A 282 1.14 5.89 38.59
C LEU A 282 2.00 6.68 39.60
N LEU A 283 2.73 5.99 40.46
CA LEU A 283 3.66 6.58 41.43
C LEU A 283 5.07 6.81 40.86
N HIS A 284 5.37 6.28 39.67
CA HIS A 284 6.70 6.33 39.08
C HIS A 284 7.16 7.77 38.76
N PRO A 285 8.44 8.14 39.03
CA PRO A 285 8.95 9.49 38.79
C PRO A 285 8.75 9.99 37.36
N GLN A 286 8.92 9.10 36.38
CA GLN A 286 8.87 9.41 34.95
C GLN A 286 7.46 9.27 34.34
N MET A 287 6.44 8.88 35.11
CA MET A 287 5.08 8.71 34.58
C MET A 287 4.55 9.96 33.86
N PRO A 288 4.67 11.20 34.39
CA PRO A 288 4.16 12.38 33.70
C PRO A 288 4.86 12.64 32.35
N ALA A 289 6.17 12.38 32.29
CA ALA A 289 6.93 12.51 31.05
C ALA A 289 6.53 11.42 30.04
N THR A 290 6.26 10.21 30.52
CA THR A 290 5.81 9.08 29.70
C THR A 290 4.45 9.37 29.06
N VAL A 291 3.47 9.84 29.85
CA VAL A 291 2.15 10.25 29.34
C VAL A 291 2.30 11.30 28.22
N LYS A 292 3.13 12.32 28.45
CA LYS A 292 3.41 13.34 27.44
C LYS A 292 4.06 12.77 26.17
N LEU A 293 5.02 11.86 26.31
CA LEU A 293 5.68 11.21 25.17
C LEU A 293 4.73 10.33 24.37
N LEU A 294 3.84 9.57 25.04
CA LEU A 294 2.83 8.75 24.37
C LEU A 294 1.86 9.61 23.54
N VAL A 295 1.41 10.76 24.05
CA VAL A 295 0.60 11.70 23.26
C VAL A 295 1.40 12.28 22.09
N HIS A 296 2.68 12.60 22.28
CA HIS A 296 3.53 13.03 21.18
C HIS A 296 3.72 11.96 20.10
N VAL A 297 3.80 10.68 20.47
CA VAL A 297 3.83 9.57 19.50
C VAL A 297 2.57 9.59 18.65
N LEU A 298 1.39 9.70 19.28
CA LEU A 298 0.11 9.80 18.57
C LEU A 298 0.09 10.97 17.59
N LEU A 299 0.55 12.16 18.00
CA LEU A 299 0.62 13.34 17.14
C LEU A 299 1.63 13.17 15.99
N SER A 300 2.79 12.57 16.26
CA SER A 300 3.86 12.42 15.27
C SER A 300 3.56 11.41 14.16
N GLU A 301 2.68 10.45 14.45
CA GLU A 301 2.31 9.37 13.53
C GLU A 301 0.98 9.66 12.80
N GLN A 302 0.43 10.87 12.94
CA GLN A 302 -0.72 11.31 12.16
C GLN A 302 -0.36 11.45 10.68
N LEU A 303 -1.16 10.82 9.84
CA LEU A 303 -1.11 11.01 8.40
C LEU A 303 -2.22 11.98 8.01
N GLU A 304 -1.82 13.23 7.80
CA GLU A 304 -2.70 14.33 7.39
C GLU A 304 -2.67 14.50 5.87
N GLU A 305 -3.83 14.44 5.20
CA GLU A 305 -3.98 15.00 3.85
C GLU A 305 -4.76 16.31 3.92
N THR A 306 -4.17 17.37 3.32
CA THR A 306 -4.84 18.67 3.21
C THR A 306 -5.80 18.65 2.03
N HIS A 307 -7.10 18.63 2.32
CA HIS A 307 -8.15 18.81 1.34
C HIS A 307 -8.50 20.30 1.19
N GLU A 308 -8.51 20.79 -0.05
CA GLU A 308 -8.98 22.14 -0.40
C GLU A 308 -10.47 22.08 -0.79
N VAL A 309 -11.34 22.50 0.12
CA VAL A 309 -12.79 22.61 -0.11
C VAL A 309 -13.12 24.02 -0.59
N GLN A 310 -13.67 24.14 -1.80
CA GLN A 310 -14.19 25.42 -2.29
C GLN A 310 -15.59 25.66 -1.72
N ILE A 311 -15.77 26.74 -0.97
CA ILE A 311 -17.05 27.05 -0.30
C ILE A 311 -18.09 27.61 -1.31
N GLN A 312 -17.65 28.16 -2.43
CA GLN A 312 -18.51 28.84 -3.40
C GLN A 312 -18.78 27.97 -4.64
N GLU A 313 -20.01 28.08 -5.17
CA GLU A 313 -20.38 27.50 -6.46
C GLU A 313 -19.55 28.13 -7.59
N GLU A 314 -19.12 27.30 -8.56
CA GLU A 314 -18.34 27.78 -9.69
C GLU A 314 -19.19 28.72 -10.56
N ALA A 315 -18.78 29.98 -10.68
CA ALA A 315 -19.45 30.94 -11.55
C ALA A 315 -19.48 30.45 -13.01
N PRO A 316 -20.58 30.66 -13.75
CA PRO A 316 -20.73 30.21 -15.13
C PRO A 316 -19.62 30.82 -16.02
N ARG A 317 -18.93 29.96 -16.79
CA ARG A 317 -17.86 30.37 -17.72
C ARG A 317 -18.33 30.16 -19.16
N ILE A 318 -18.31 31.23 -19.95
CA ILE A 318 -18.52 31.15 -21.40
C ILE A 318 -17.16 31.20 -22.10
N ALA A 319 -16.91 30.26 -23.02
CA ALA A 319 -15.71 30.26 -23.84
C ALA A 319 -15.77 31.43 -24.85
N THR A 320 -14.70 32.23 -24.91
CA THR A 320 -14.61 33.41 -25.79
C THR A 320 -14.61 33.04 -27.27
N GLN A 321 -14.15 31.83 -27.59
CA GLN A 321 -14.14 31.30 -28.95
C GLN A 321 -15.46 30.59 -29.24
N ALA A 322 -16.48 31.35 -29.65
CA ALA A 322 -17.52 30.76 -30.48
C ALA A 322 -16.85 30.36 -31.81
N ALA A 323 -16.36 29.12 -31.90
CA ALA A 323 -16.03 28.55 -33.19
C ALA A 323 -17.29 28.67 -34.06
N PHE A 324 -17.25 29.50 -35.09
CA PHE A 324 -18.30 29.59 -36.11
C PHE A 324 -18.31 28.28 -36.91
N ALA A 325 -18.76 27.22 -36.25
CA ALA A 325 -18.91 25.89 -36.79
C ALA A 325 -20.35 25.81 -37.32
N ARG A 326 -20.53 25.97 -38.63
CA ARG A 326 -21.82 25.76 -39.29
C ARG A 326 -22.00 24.27 -39.57
N ASP A 327 -23.23 23.79 -39.50
CA ASP A 327 -23.56 22.42 -39.92
C ASP A 327 -23.29 22.28 -41.43
N TYR A 328 -22.73 21.14 -41.84
CA TYR A 328 -22.51 20.82 -43.24
C TYR A 328 -23.85 20.70 -43.97
N GLU A 329 -23.99 21.41 -45.09
CA GLU A 329 -25.12 21.26 -46.01
C GLU A 329 -24.65 20.53 -47.28
N LEU A 330 -25.53 19.69 -47.82
CA LEU A 330 -25.22 18.87 -49.00
C LEU A 330 -24.98 19.78 -50.23
N THR A 331 -23.79 19.69 -50.85
CA THR A 331 -23.50 20.38 -52.11
C THR A 331 -24.32 19.80 -53.27
N LYS A 332 -24.51 20.57 -54.35
CA LYS A 332 -25.27 20.10 -55.53
C LYS A 332 -24.62 18.87 -56.18
N GLU A 333 -23.30 18.86 -56.27
CA GLU A 333 -22.49 17.75 -56.82
C GLU A 333 -22.61 16.48 -55.96
N ASP A 334 -22.55 16.62 -54.63
CA ASP A 334 -22.77 15.50 -53.72
C ASP A 334 -24.18 14.93 -53.83
N LYS A 335 -25.17 15.80 -54.02
CA LYS A 335 -26.57 15.40 -54.16
C LYS A 335 -26.79 14.57 -55.44
N GLU A 336 -26.23 14.99 -56.57
CA GLU A 336 -26.32 14.25 -57.84
C GLU A 336 -25.61 12.89 -57.74
N ARG A 337 -24.43 12.85 -57.10
CA ARG A 337 -23.71 11.60 -56.84
C ARG A 337 -24.52 10.64 -55.97
N LEU A 338 -25.19 11.15 -54.93
CA LEU A 338 -26.01 10.34 -54.04
C LEU A 338 -27.29 9.83 -54.72
N LEU A 339 -27.91 10.61 -55.61
CA LEU A 339 -29.10 10.18 -56.35
C LEU A 339 -28.81 9.00 -57.30
N GLY A 340 -27.59 8.89 -57.82
CA GLY A 340 -27.14 7.77 -58.65
C GLY A 340 -26.97 6.43 -57.92
N LEU A 341 -27.06 6.39 -56.59
CA LEU A 341 -26.92 5.17 -55.80
C LEU A 341 -28.29 4.52 -55.50
N PRO A 342 -28.39 3.18 -55.55
CA PRO A 342 -29.59 2.46 -55.11
C PRO A 342 -29.72 2.45 -53.57
N GLU A 343 -30.93 2.25 -53.07
CA GLU A 343 -31.15 1.99 -51.63
C GLU A 343 -30.78 0.54 -51.30
N PRO A 344 -30.15 0.25 -50.13
CA PRO A 344 -29.90 1.11 -48.96
C PRO A 344 -28.52 1.83 -48.95
N GLU A 345 -27.74 1.69 -50.02
CA GLU A 345 -26.38 2.25 -50.11
C GLU A 345 -26.39 3.77 -50.14
N ARG A 346 -27.37 4.38 -50.81
CA ARG A 346 -27.61 5.82 -50.81
C ARG A 346 -27.81 6.39 -49.42
N CYS A 347 -28.71 5.79 -48.64
CA CYS A 347 -28.96 6.17 -47.25
C CYS A 347 -27.67 6.09 -46.40
N SER A 348 -26.90 5.01 -46.56
CA SER A 348 -25.63 4.81 -45.84
C SER A 348 -24.56 5.83 -46.24
N ALA A 349 -24.45 6.16 -47.53
CA ALA A 349 -23.51 7.14 -48.04
C ALA A 349 -23.86 8.57 -47.59
N TRP A 350 -25.15 8.93 -47.61
CA TRP A 350 -25.65 10.20 -47.08
C TRP A 350 -25.35 10.36 -45.58
N MET A 351 -25.58 9.30 -44.78
CA MET A 351 -25.27 9.33 -43.34
C MET A 351 -23.79 9.60 -43.06
N ARG A 352 -22.88 8.97 -43.80
CA ARG A 352 -21.42 9.18 -43.66
C ARG A 352 -20.98 10.59 -44.04
N LEU A 353 -21.71 11.27 -44.92
CA LEU A 353 -21.40 12.62 -45.36
C LEU A 353 -21.93 13.68 -44.38
N MET A 354 -23.13 13.49 -43.85
CA MET A 354 -23.84 14.49 -43.05
C MET A 354 -23.56 14.39 -41.53
N PHE A 355 -23.08 13.25 -41.05
CA PHE A 355 -22.96 12.98 -39.62
C PHE A 355 -21.60 12.39 -39.24
N VAL A 356 -21.20 12.59 -37.98
CA VAL A 356 -19.96 12.08 -37.38
C VAL A 356 -20.28 11.38 -36.06
N ALA A 357 -19.56 10.30 -35.74
CA ALA A 357 -19.71 9.60 -34.47
C ALA A 357 -19.15 10.44 -33.31
N LYS A 358 -19.95 10.65 -32.27
CA LYS A 358 -19.55 11.41 -31.07
C LYS A 358 -20.28 10.87 -29.83
N LYS A 359 -19.51 10.34 -28.89
CA LYS A 359 -19.98 9.54 -27.74
C LYS A 359 -21.06 10.18 -26.86
N TYR A 360 -21.08 11.52 -26.76
CA TYR A 360 -21.97 12.26 -25.85
C TYR A 360 -23.00 13.14 -26.57
N SER A 361 -23.13 13.05 -27.90
CA SER A 361 -24.17 13.80 -28.62
C SER A 361 -25.44 12.97 -28.77
N GLU A 362 -26.57 13.68 -28.76
CA GLU A 362 -27.90 13.12 -28.92
C GLU A 362 -28.64 13.86 -30.04
N LEU A 363 -29.27 13.12 -30.95
CA LEU A 363 -30.12 13.68 -31.99
C LEU A 363 -31.45 12.92 -32.00
N THR A 364 -32.57 13.61 -32.24
CA THR A 364 -33.87 12.93 -32.24
C THR A 364 -34.09 12.13 -33.52
N GLN A 365 -34.80 11.00 -33.43
CA GLN A 365 -35.12 10.17 -34.61
C GLN A 365 -36.01 10.94 -35.61
N VAL A 366 -36.84 11.87 -35.12
CA VAL A 366 -37.71 12.71 -35.95
C VAL A 366 -36.89 13.73 -36.75
N GLU A 367 -35.90 14.39 -36.14
CA GLU A 367 -35.00 15.30 -36.86
C GLU A 367 -34.16 14.56 -37.90
N PHE A 368 -33.64 13.38 -37.56
CA PHE A 368 -32.88 12.55 -38.47
C PHE A 368 -33.68 12.20 -39.74
N TRP A 369 -34.92 11.75 -39.56
CA TRP A 369 -35.83 11.45 -40.67
C TRP A 369 -36.21 12.69 -41.48
N ASN A 370 -36.49 13.82 -40.82
CA ASN A 370 -36.83 15.07 -41.50
C ASN A 370 -35.67 15.56 -42.39
N HIS A 371 -34.42 15.39 -41.97
CA HIS A 371 -33.26 15.71 -42.80
C HIS A 371 -33.13 14.79 -44.02
N TYR A 372 -33.39 13.49 -43.85
CA TYR A 372 -33.39 12.54 -44.95
C TYR A 372 -34.48 12.88 -45.98
N LYS A 373 -35.70 13.11 -45.49
CA LYS A 373 -36.86 13.49 -46.31
C LYS A 373 -36.66 14.83 -47.00
N ALA A 374 -36.01 15.80 -46.36
CA ALA A 374 -35.68 17.08 -47.00
C ALA A 374 -34.66 16.92 -48.14
N ALA A 375 -33.67 16.03 -47.98
CA ALA A 375 -32.65 15.80 -49.00
C ALA A 375 -33.21 15.11 -50.26
N PHE A 376 -34.02 14.05 -50.07
CA PHE A 376 -34.45 13.16 -51.17
C PHE A 376 -35.95 13.21 -51.51
N GLY A 377 -36.79 13.83 -50.65
CA GLY A 377 -38.23 14.06 -50.87
C GLY A 377 -38.63 14.56 -52.25
N PRO A 378 -37.95 15.60 -52.77
CA PRO A 378 -38.28 16.13 -54.09
C PRO A 378 -38.08 15.15 -55.26
N HIS A 379 -37.29 14.09 -55.09
CA HIS A 379 -36.92 13.13 -56.15
C HIS A 379 -37.60 11.75 -55.96
N GLU A 380 -38.58 11.64 -55.07
CA GLU A 380 -39.26 10.37 -54.74
C GLU A 380 -39.93 9.69 -55.95
N ARG A 381 -40.36 10.48 -56.94
CA ARG A 381 -41.00 9.98 -58.17
C ARG A 381 -40.03 9.27 -59.11
N GLU A 382 -38.76 9.67 -59.10
CA GLU A 382 -37.71 9.11 -59.97
C GLU A 382 -36.87 8.07 -59.21
N HIS A 383 -36.72 8.26 -57.89
CA HIS A 383 -35.94 7.40 -57.02
C HIS A 383 -36.72 7.11 -55.73
N PRO A 384 -37.22 5.88 -55.51
CA PRO A 384 -37.96 5.54 -54.30
C PRO A 384 -37.06 5.65 -53.07
N MET A 385 -37.58 6.23 -51.99
CA MET A 385 -36.86 6.42 -50.73
C MET A 385 -37.22 5.36 -49.68
N LEU A 386 -36.30 5.13 -48.74
CA LEU A 386 -36.57 4.28 -47.57
C LEU A 386 -37.61 4.89 -46.64
N VAL A 387 -38.38 4.03 -45.97
CA VAL A 387 -39.33 4.45 -44.92
C VAL A 387 -38.56 4.80 -43.64
N ALA A 388 -39.12 5.68 -42.81
CA ALA A 388 -38.49 6.14 -41.56
C ALA A 388 -37.89 5.00 -40.70
N ALA A 389 -38.62 3.89 -40.53
CA ALA A 389 -38.14 2.75 -39.75
C ALA A 389 -36.86 2.10 -40.31
N GLU A 390 -36.72 2.06 -41.65
CA GLU A 390 -35.55 1.49 -42.32
C GLU A 390 -34.35 2.44 -42.27
N VAL A 391 -34.59 3.75 -42.35
CA VAL A 391 -33.55 4.78 -42.17
C VAL A 391 -32.95 4.70 -40.77
N ILE A 392 -33.79 4.60 -39.72
CA ILE A 392 -33.31 4.48 -38.33
C ILE A 392 -32.54 3.17 -38.12
N LYS A 393 -32.98 2.06 -38.73
CA LYS A 393 -32.27 0.77 -38.65
C LYS A 393 -30.88 0.83 -39.30
N ASN A 394 -30.73 1.58 -40.39
CA ASN A 394 -29.46 1.75 -41.08
C ASN A 394 -28.42 2.55 -40.27
N ILE A 395 -28.85 3.37 -39.29
CA ILE A 395 -27.92 4.13 -38.42
C ILE A 395 -26.99 3.19 -37.67
N ALA A 396 -27.52 2.14 -37.05
CA ALA A 396 -26.73 1.15 -36.31
C ALA A 396 -25.76 0.36 -37.22
N SER A 397 -26.04 0.30 -38.52
CA SER A 397 -25.14 -0.31 -39.51
C SER A 397 -24.01 0.63 -39.92
N VAL A 398 -24.27 1.94 -40.01
CA VAL A 398 -23.28 2.95 -40.43
C VAL A 398 -22.38 3.39 -39.27
N PHE A 399 -22.95 3.58 -38.08
CA PHE A 399 -22.25 4.04 -36.88
C PHE A 399 -22.41 3.00 -35.77
N LYS A 400 -21.34 2.23 -35.51
CA LYS A 400 -21.36 1.16 -34.49
C LYS A 400 -21.57 1.66 -33.06
N GLU A 401 -21.20 2.92 -32.80
CA GLU A 401 -21.36 3.58 -31.51
C GLU A 401 -22.75 4.20 -31.33
N ALA A 402 -23.57 4.20 -32.38
CA ALA A 402 -24.89 4.80 -32.34
C ALA A 402 -25.92 3.83 -31.75
N GLN A 403 -26.62 4.25 -30.70
CA GLN A 403 -27.68 3.46 -30.08
C GLN A 403 -29.01 4.24 -30.08
N PRO A 404 -30.04 3.74 -30.78
CA PRO A 404 -31.38 4.30 -30.64
C PRO A 404 -31.94 3.93 -29.26
N SER A 405 -32.39 4.94 -28.52
CA SER A 405 -32.98 4.78 -27.18
C SER A 405 -34.27 5.58 -27.07
N MET A 406 -35.13 5.19 -26.13
CA MET A 406 -36.33 5.93 -25.76
C MET A 406 -36.15 6.46 -24.34
N GLU A 407 -36.18 7.77 -24.17
CA GLU A 407 -36.09 8.42 -22.87
C GLU A 407 -37.13 9.54 -22.80
N ASN A 408 -37.94 9.55 -21.73
CA ASN A 408 -38.99 10.56 -21.50
C ASN A 408 -39.97 10.76 -22.67
N GLY A 409 -40.37 9.68 -23.34
CA GLY A 409 -41.34 9.71 -24.45
C GLY A 409 -40.80 10.30 -25.77
N LYS A 410 -39.50 10.59 -25.87
CA LYS A 410 -38.83 11.03 -27.10
C LYS A 410 -37.89 9.93 -27.60
N PHE A 411 -37.94 9.68 -28.91
CA PHE A 411 -37.07 8.72 -29.58
C PHE A 411 -35.75 9.41 -29.96
N LEU A 412 -34.65 8.99 -29.33
CA LEU A 412 -33.32 9.59 -29.45
C LEU A 412 -32.33 8.62 -30.11
N VAL A 413 -31.30 9.16 -30.74
CA VAL A 413 -30.13 8.44 -31.26
C VAL A 413 -28.91 9.00 -30.54
N ARG A 414 -28.31 8.20 -29.66
CA ARG A 414 -27.06 8.55 -28.97
C ARG A 414 -25.87 8.18 -29.83
N GLY A 415 -24.79 8.95 -29.79
CA GLY A 415 -23.51 8.58 -30.41
C GLY A 415 -23.27 9.20 -31.79
N VAL A 416 -24.14 10.11 -32.25
CA VAL A 416 -24.05 10.73 -33.58
C VAL A 416 -24.31 12.24 -33.47
N ASP A 417 -23.51 13.06 -34.15
CA ASP A 417 -23.67 14.52 -34.23
C ASP A 417 -23.64 14.96 -35.70
N ARG A 418 -24.20 16.13 -36.03
CA ARG A 418 -24.11 16.69 -37.38
C ARG A 418 -22.66 17.07 -37.68
N ARG A 419 -22.20 16.76 -38.89
CA ARG A 419 -20.87 17.16 -39.34
C ARG A 419 -20.80 18.68 -39.36
N LYS A 420 -19.85 19.26 -38.64
CA LYS A 420 -19.59 20.71 -38.63
C LYS A 420 -18.41 21.04 -39.54
N VAL A 421 -18.50 22.12 -40.29
CA VAL A 421 -17.39 22.65 -41.09
C VAL A 421 -16.79 23.83 -40.35
N SER A 422 -15.49 23.74 -40.02
CA SER A 422 -14.73 24.92 -39.60
C SER A 422 -14.48 25.80 -40.83
N SER A 423 -14.63 27.12 -40.68
CA SER A 423 -14.42 28.14 -41.71
C SER A 423 -12.95 28.26 -42.19
N THR A 424 -12.29 27.15 -42.51
CA THR A 424 -11.00 27.06 -43.20
C THR A 424 -11.14 26.78 -44.69
N GLU A 425 -12.36 26.46 -45.16
CA GLU A 425 -12.69 26.24 -46.59
C GLU A 425 -13.47 27.43 -47.19
N ALA A 426 -13.41 28.61 -46.56
CA ALA A 426 -13.94 29.83 -47.18
C ALA A 426 -13.02 30.20 -48.34
N THR A 427 -13.47 29.94 -49.56
CA THR A 427 -12.77 30.40 -50.76
C THR A 427 -12.79 31.93 -50.81
N PHE A 428 -11.63 32.55 -51.01
CA PHE A 428 -11.47 33.99 -51.08
C PHE A 428 -11.90 34.47 -52.47
N THR A 429 -13.01 35.20 -52.55
CA THR A 429 -13.51 35.72 -53.83
C THR A 429 -12.86 37.07 -54.16
N CYS A 430 -12.48 37.24 -55.43
CA CYS A 430 -12.12 38.54 -55.96
C CYS A 430 -13.35 39.45 -55.93
N LEU A 431 -13.13 40.74 -55.69
CA LEU A 431 -14.16 41.79 -55.76
C LEU A 431 -13.69 42.98 -56.61
N TRP A 432 -12.74 42.74 -57.52
CA TRP A 432 -12.22 43.77 -58.42
C TRP A 432 -13.31 44.26 -59.40
N ASP A 433 -13.17 45.52 -59.83
CA ASP A 433 -14.15 46.23 -60.65
C ASP A 433 -15.56 46.24 -60.05
N ARG A 434 -15.64 46.70 -58.78
CA ARG A 434 -16.88 46.77 -58.00
C ARG A 434 -17.64 45.44 -57.89
N GLY A 435 -16.92 44.33 -57.90
CA GLY A 435 -17.48 42.98 -57.77
C GLY A 435 -17.84 42.30 -59.09
N ALA A 436 -17.41 42.83 -60.24
CA ALA A 436 -17.59 42.18 -61.53
C ALA A 436 -16.70 40.92 -61.68
N CYS A 437 -15.50 40.93 -61.09
CA CYS A 437 -14.67 39.73 -61.00
C CYS A 437 -15.06 38.95 -59.73
N GLN A 438 -15.51 37.69 -59.86
CA GLN A 438 -15.96 36.83 -58.74
C GLN A 438 -15.19 35.49 -58.66
N THR A 439 -13.98 35.45 -59.18
CA THR A 439 -13.14 34.24 -59.13
C THR A 439 -12.76 33.91 -57.69
N ALA A 440 -12.91 32.65 -57.28
CA ALA A 440 -12.68 32.19 -55.93
C ALA A 440 -11.33 31.47 -55.81
N PHE A 441 -10.57 31.75 -54.76
CA PHE A 441 -9.22 31.21 -54.53
C PHE A 441 -9.10 30.51 -53.19
N PRO A 442 -8.26 29.46 -53.07
CA PRO A 442 -8.07 28.73 -51.83
C PRO A 442 -7.19 29.45 -50.82
N SER A 443 -6.36 30.41 -51.24
CA SER A 443 -5.49 31.19 -50.35
C SER A 443 -5.54 32.69 -50.62
N VAL A 444 -5.26 33.49 -49.58
CA VAL A 444 -5.15 34.95 -49.66
C VAL A 444 -4.00 35.36 -50.60
N GLY A 445 -2.94 34.56 -50.67
CA GLY A 445 -1.81 34.78 -51.58
C GLY A 445 -2.22 34.65 -53.05
N ASP A 446 -2.93 33.57 -53.40
CA ASP A 446 -3.42 33.35 -54.76
C ASP A 446 -4.42 34.43 -55.19
N LEU A 447 -5.27 34.88 -54.25
CA LEU A 447 -6.17 36.01 -54.49
C LEU A 447 -5.37 37.29 -54.77
N PHE A 448 -4.32 37.59 -54.01
CA PHE A 448 -3.50 38.78 -54.22
C PHE A 448 -2.78 38.74 -55.58
N ASP A 449 -2.19 37.60 -55.94
CA ASP A 449 -1.54 37.41 -57.24
C ASP A 449 -2.54 37.58 -58.39
N HIS A 450 -3.77 37.09 -58.23
CA HIS A 450 -4.84 37.34 -59.18
C HIS A 450 -5.21 38.83 -59.26
N ILE A 451 -5.33 39.54 -58.14
CA ILE A 451 -5.64 40.99 -58.13
C ILE A 451 -4.58 41.78 -58.91
N LEU A 452 -3.31 41.38 -58.83
CA LEU A 452 -2.23 42.03 -59.58
C LEU A 452 -2.41 41.93 -61.11
N THR A 453 -3.14 40.93 -61.61
CA THR A 453 -3.43 40.80 -63.05
C THR A 453 -4.41 41.85 -63.57
N HIS A 454 -5.22 42.45 -62.69
CA HIS A 454 -6.12 43.55 -63.04
C HIS A 454 -5.45 44.93 -63.05
N LEU A 455 -4.17 45.01 -62.65
CA LEU A 455 -3.43 46.27 -62.58
C LEU A 455 -2.63 46.50 -63.87
N ASP A 456 -3.10 47.39 -64.73
CA ASP A 456 -2.32 47.88 -65.87
C ASP A 456 -1.19 48.83 -65.42
N ALA A 457 -0.15 48.98 -66.24
CA ALA A 457 1.09 49.74 -65.94
C ALA A 457 0.92 51.28 -65.77
N ALA A 458 -0.30 51.78 -65.62
CA ALA A 458 -0.61 53.19 -65.40
C ALA A 458 -1.34 53.41 -64.05
N SER A 459 -1.28 54.65 -63.54
CA SER A 459 -1.90 55.05 -62.26
C SER A 459 -3.42 54.87 -62.29
N ASN A 460 -3.94 53.90 -61.54
CA ASN A 460 -5.37 53.54 -61.51
C ASN A 460 -5.99 53.83 -60.12
N PRO A 461 -7.28 54.21 -60.06
CA PRO A 461 -8.04 54.25 -58.80
C PRO A 461 -8.26 52.82 -58.26
N CYS A 462 -8.51 52.70 -56.95
CA CYS A 462 -8.84 51.41 -56.37
C CYS A 462 -10.28 51.02 -56.74
N LEU A 463 -10.46 49.89 -57.43
CA LEU A 463 -11.78 49.39 -57.86
C LEU A 463 -12.27 48.20 -57.03
N TRP A 464 -11.69 47.98 -55.85
CA TRP A 464 -12.06 46.87 -54.98
C TRP A 464 -13.39 47.13 -54.25
N GLY A 465 -14.42 46.32 -54.54
CA GLY A 465 -15.72 46.39 -53.88
C GLY A 465 -16.33 47.80 -53.91
N SER A 466 -16.50 48.41 -52.73
CA SER A 466 -17.03 49.77 -52.55
C SER A 466 -15.94 50.82 -52.23
N CYS A 467 -14.65 50.49 -52.38
CA CYS A 467 -13.57 51.41 -52.07
C CYS A 467 -13.58 52.64 -52.99
N THR A 468 -13.36 53.82 -52.41
CA THR A 468 -13.38 55.12 -53.11
C THR A 468 -12.01 55.79 -53.15
N HIS A 469 -10.92 55.01 -53.06
CA HIS A 469 -9.57 55.59 -53.01
C HIS A 469 -9.13 56.12 -54.38
N ASP A 470 -8.64 57.37 -54.41
CA ASP A 470 -8.19 58.07 -55.62
C ASP A 470 -7.00 57.37 -56.30
N ALA A 471 -6.74 57.75 -57.56
CA ALA A 471 -5.70 57.15 -58.39
C ALA A 471 -4.31 57.22 -57.72
N LEU A 472 -3.72 56.04 -57.49
CA LEU A 472 -2.43 55.88 -56.84
C LEU A 472 -1.40 55.33 -57.83
N PRO A 473 -0.11 55.72 -57.70
CA PRO A 473 0.97 55.01 -58.39
C PRO A 473 0.97 53.53 -57.97
N THR A 474 1.28 52.63 -58.91
CA THR A 474 1.09 51.18 -58.78
C THR A 474 1.71 50.58 -57.49
N THR A 475 2.84 51.13 -57.03
CA THR A 475 3.51 50.69 -55.79
C THR A 475 2.73 51.04 -54.52
N ALA A 476 2.08 52.20 -54.49
CA ALA A 476 1.22 52.61 -53.39
C ALA A 476 -0.14 51.89 -53.43
N LEU A 477 -0.68 51.68 -54.64
CA LEU A 477 -1.91 50.92 -54.83
C LEU A 477 -1.76 49.48 -54.32
N ARG A 478 -0.65 48.80 -54.61
CA ARG A 478 -0.37 47.45 -54.09
C ARG A 478 -0.41 47.37 -52.55
N ARG A 479 0.13 48.38 -51.86
CA ARG A 479 0.10 48.44 -50.39
C ARG A 479 -1.30 48.69 -49.86
N HIS A 480 -2.07 49.54 -50.53
CA HIS A 480 -3.47 49.78 -50.20
C HIS A 480 -4.32 48.52 -50.40
N LEU A 481 -4.07 47.72 -51.44
CA LEU A 481 -4.82 46.48 -51.67
C LEU A 481 -4.65 45.43 -50.57
N LEU A 482 -3.51 45.45 -49.86
CA LEU A 482 -3.30 44.58 -48.70
C LEU A 482 -4.24 44.92 -47.53
N THR A 483 -4.83 46.13 -47.47
CA THR A 483 -5.80 46.47 -46.41
C THR A 483 -7.19 45.89 -46.68
N HIS A 484 -7.46 45.44 -47.91
CA HIS A 484 -8.72 44.80 -48.28
C HIS A 484 -8.69 43.29 -48.11
N LEU A 485 -7.51 42.70 -47.92
CA LEU A 485 -7.34 41.27 -47.72
C LEU A 485 -7.45 40.91 -46.24
N PRO A 486 -8.10 39.79 -45.89
CA PRO A 486 -8.16 39.30 -44.52
C PRO A 486 -6.76 38.94 -44.02
N SER A 487 -6.41 39.38 -42.81
CA SER A 487 -5.13 39.06 -42.17
C SER A 487 -4.99 37.55 -42.00
N PRO A 488 -3.84 36.93 -42.38
CA PRO A 488 -3.58 35.51 -42.13
C PRO A 488 -3.38 35.20 -40.65
N HIS A 489 -3.17 36.22 -39.82
CA HIS A 489 -3.03 36.08 -38.38
C HIS A 489 -4.33 36.50 -37.71
N ALA A 490 -4.88 35.60 -36.87
CA ALA A 490 -5.90 35.97 -35.90
C ALA A 490 -5.37 37.13 -35.04
N PRO A 491 -6.21 38.12 -34.69
CA PRO A 491 -5.79 39.21 -33.82
C PRO A 491 -5.22 38.62 -32.53
N GLN A 492 -3.96 38.94 -32.21
CA GLN A 492 -3.33 38.49 -30.98
C GLN A 492 -4.07 39.13 -29.80
N THR A 493 -4.70 38.32 -28.97
CA THR A 493 -5.27 38.78 -27.72
C THR A 493 -4.14 39.15 -26.75
N PRO A 494 -4.29 40.20 -25.93
CA PRO A 494 -3.34 40.53 -24.88
C PRO A 494 -3.12 39.34 -23.95
N ALA A 495 -1.88 39.09 -23.51
CA ALA A 495 -1.52 37.97 -22.64
C ALA A 495 -2.28 37.93 -21.30
N SER A 496 -2.92 39.03 -20.89
CA SER A 496 -3.76 39.12 -19.70
C SER A 496 -5.20 38.65 -19.90
N GLN A 497 -5.61 38.32 -21.12
CA GLN A 497 -6.98 37.94 -21.43
C GLN A 497 -7.09 36.41 -21.50
N ASN A 498 -7.64 35.81 -20.45
CA ASN A 498 -7.95 34.38 -20.42
C ASN A 498 -9.05 34.05 -21.43
N ASP A 499 -8.98 32.87 -22.06
CA ASP A 499 -9.97 32.37 -23.05
C ASP A 499 -11.38 32.15 -22.47
N HIS A 500 -11.54 32.25 -21.14
CA HIS A 500 -12.80 32.04 -20.42
C HIS A 500 -13.34 33.35 -19.83
N ILE A 501 -14.55 33.72 -20.22
CA ILE A 501 -15.31 34.85 -19.72
C ILE A 501 -16.22 34.33 -18.60
N SER A 502 -15.88 34.63 -17.35
CA SER A 502 -16.75 34.35 -16.18
C SER A 502 -17.87 35.38 -16.10
N ILE A 503 -19.13 34.96 -16.06
CA ILE A 503 -20.30 35.85 -15.99
C ILE A 503 -20.79 35.94 -14.54
N ALA A 504 -21.34 37.11 -14.18
CA ALA A 504 -21.78 37.39 -12.82
C ALA A 504 -23.17 36.80 -12.49
N SER A 505 -23.99 36.50 -13.50
CA SER A 505 -25.34 35.93 -13.36
C SER A 505 -25.60 34.85 -14.41
N ASP A 506 -26.42 33.86 -14.06
CA ASP A 506 -26.79 32.75 -14.95
C ASP A 506 -27.59 33.18 -16.18
N ASP A 507 -28.28 34.33 -16.10
CA ASP A 507 -29.15 34.85 -17.16
C ASP A 507 -28.40 35.65 -18.24
N GLU A 508 -27.13 36.02 -18.00
CA GLU A 508 -26.35 36.83 -18.92
C GLU A 508 -25.60 35.97 -19.94
N SER A 509 -25.73 36.31 -21.23
CA SER A 509 -25.06 35.60 -22.33
C SER A 509 -24.14 36.52 -23.13
N TYR A 510 -23.07 35.94 -23.69
CA TYR A 510 -22.14 36.64 -24.57
C TYR A 510 -22.74 36.77 -26.00
N PRO A 511 -22.57 37.89 -26.72
CA PRO A 511 -21.86 39.11 -26.34
C PRO A 511 -22.72 40.08 -25.53
N MET A 512 -22.15 40.59 -24.44
CA MET A 512 -22.79 41.59 -23.58
C MET A 512 -22.77 42.97 -24.26
N LYS A 513 -23.82 43.77 -24.09
CA LYS A 513 -23.91 45.11 -24.70
C LYS A 513 -22.83 46.08 -24.18
N ASP A 514 -22.56 46.06 -22.88
CA ASP A 514 -21.60 46.96 -22.22
C ASP A 514 -20.56 46.16 -21.41
N PRO A 515 -19.43 45.75 -22.02
CA PRO A 515 -18.42 44.91 -21.36
C PRO A 515 -17.68 45.60 -20.21
N THR A 516 -17.77 46.92 -20.09
CA THR A 516 -17.07 47.74 -19.08
C THR A 516 -17.79 47.83 -17.73
N THR A 517 -19.06 47.41 -17.65
CA THR A 517 -19.86 47.46 -16.40
C THR A 517 -19.81 46.16 -15.60
N ARG A 518 -18.83 45.29 -15.90
CA ARG A 518 -18.67 43.99 -15.25
C ARG A 518 -18.37 44.17 -13.74
N PRO A 519 -19.13 43.53 -12.83
CA PRO A 519 -18.74 43.43 -11.43
C PRO A 519 -17.50 42.52 -11.31
N PRO A 520 -16.62 42.77 -10.32
CA PRO A 520 -15.42 41.95 -10.11
C PRO A 520 -15.82 40.48 -9.88
N ALA A 521 -14.99 39.55 -10.37
CA ALA A 521 -15.22 38.12 -10.16
C ALA A 521 -15.31 37.81 -8.65
N PRO A 522 -16.18 36.88 -8.23
CA PRO A 522 -16.29 36.50 -6.83
C PRO A 522 -14.95 35.99 -6.29
N VAL A 523 -14.64 36.37 -5.04
CA VAL A 523 -13.39 35.98 -4.37
C VAL A 523 -13.42 34.49 -4.10
N ARG A 524 -12.53 33.74 -4.77
CA ARG A 524 -12.37 32.29 -4.56
C ARG A 524 -11.98 32.02 -3.11
N THR A 525 -12.93 31.55 -2.32
CA THR A 525 -12.71 31.22 -0.90
C THR A 525 -12.47 29.72 -0.79
N VAL A 526 -11.22 29.34 -0.51
CA VAL A 526 -10.79 27.94 -0.36
C VAL A 526 -10.54 27.67 1.11
N LEU A 527 -11.26 26.70 1.70
CA LEU A 527 -10.94 26.16 3.01
C LEU A 527 -9.91 25.05 2.84
N ARG A 528 -8.82 25.14 3.60
CA ARG A 528 -7.89 24.02 3.77
C ARG A 528 -8.29 23.29 5.03
N MET A 529 -8.80 22.07 4.87
CA MET A 529 -9.10 21.16 5.96
C MET A 529 -8.09 20.02 5.93
N SER A 530 -7.60 19.62 7.11
CA SER A 530 -6.74 18.43 7.26
C SER A 530 -7.62 17.28 7.71
N GLU A 531 -7.60 16.15 6.99
CA GLU A 531 -8.32 14.94 7.37
C GLU A 531 -7.35 13.77 7.58
N PRO A 532 -7.57 12.92 8.61
CA PRO A 532 -6.75 11.74 8.85
C PRO A 532 -7.06 10.65 7.82
N THR A 533 -6.06 10.25 7.04
CA THR A 533 -6.27 9.36 5.87
C THR A 533 -6.11 7.87 6.16
N GLY A 534 -5.36 7.50 7.20
CA GLY A 534 -5.04 6.11 7.55
C GLY A 534 -5.56 5.66 8.92
N ASN A 535 -5.70 4.34 9.09
CA ASN A 535 -5.80 3.73 10.42
C ASN A 535 -4.51 4.01 11.21
N PRO A 536 -4.56 4.15 12.54
CA PRO A 536 -3.36 4.38 13.33
C PRO A 536 -2.39 3.20 13.17
N PRO A 537 -1.09 3.46 12.98
CA PRO A 537 -0.07 2.40 12.98
C PRO A 537 -0.03 1.67 14.34
N SER A 538 0.56 0.47 14.38
CA SER A 538 0.66 -0.37 15.59
C SER A 538 1.20 0.39 16.81
N ASN A 539 2.22 1.22 16.61
CA ASN A 539 2.83 2.08 17.62
C ASN A 539 1.82 3.04 18.27
N SER A 540 1.09 3.79 17.44
CA SER A 540 0.02 4.69 17.90
C SER A 540 -1.08 3.95 18.64
N LEU A 541 -1.47 2.77 18.18
CA LEU A 541 -2.47 1.94 18.86
C LEU A 541 -1.97 1.50 20.24
N ALA A 542 -0.75 0.96 20.35
CA ALA A 542 -0.17 0.55 21.62
C ALA A 542 0.04 1.73 22.58
N ALA A 543 0.41 2.90 22.05
CA ALA A 543 0.52 4.14 22.83
C ALA A 543 -0.85 4.60 23.37
N LEU A 544 -1.90 4.54 22.55
CA LEU A 544 -3.27 4.84 22.96
C LEU A 544 -3.77 3.88 24.03
N LEU A 545 -3.48 2.59 23.92
CA LEU A 545 -3.82 1.59 24.93
C LEU A 545 -3.10 1.86 26.26
N CYS A 546 -1.81 2.20 26.23
CA CYS A 546 -1.07 2.62 27.43
C CYS A 546 -1.74 3.84 28.08
N LEU A 547 -2.07 4.87 27.30
CA LEU A 547 -2.77 6.06 27.78
C LEU A 547 -4.13 5.70 28.39
N ARG A 548 -4.90 4.81 27.76
CA ARG A 548 -6.21 4.36 28.25
C ARG A 548 -6.12 3.63 29.58
N ILE A 549 -5.13 2.75 29.75
CA ILE A 549 -4.88 2.03 31.01
C ILE A 549 -4.54 3.02 32.12
N LEU A 550 -3.60 3.94 31.88
CA LEU A 550 -3.18 4.93 32.87
C LEU A 550 -4.31 5.90 33.22
N PHE A 551 -5.12 6.30 32.24
CA PHE A 551 -6.30 7.14 32.43
C PHE A 551 -7.35 6.42 33.29
N GLY A 552 -7.63 5.15 32.99
CA GLY A 552 -8.52 4.30 33.77
C GLY A 552 -8.09 4.19 35.24
N GLY A 553 -6.78 4.00 35.47
CA GLY A 553 -6.20 3.98 36.81
C GLY A 553 -6.26 5.32 37.54
N ALA A 554 -6.31 6.45 36.83
CA ALA A 554 -6.34 7.79 37.43
C ALA A 554 -7.76 8.27 37.81
N PHE A 555 -8.76 7.88 37.02
CA PHE A 555 -10.13 8.37 37.13
C PHE A 555 -11.15 7.31 37.58
N GLY A 556 -10.72 6.05 37.76
CA GLY A 556 -11.58 4.95 38.22
C GLY A 556 -12.60 4.46 37.18
N ALA A 557 -12.49 4.91 35.93
CA ALA A 557 -13.49 4.67 34.88
C ALA A 557 -13.54 3.23 34.36
N LEU A 558 -12.53 2.40 34.66
CA LEU A 558 -12.53 0.98 34.28
C LEU A 558 -13.20 0.04 35.31
N GLU A 559 -13.57 0.52 36.50
CA GLU A 559 -14.21 -0.28 37.57
C GLU A 559 -15.59 0.23 38.00
N SER A 560 -16.37 0.83 37.11
CA SER A 560 -17.82 0.87 37.27
C SER A 560 -18.49 -0.26 36.49
N ALA A 561 -18.14 -1.51 36.81
CA ALA A 561 -19.11 -2.59 36.65
C ALA A 561 -20.36 -2.21 37.49
N PRO A 562 -21.59 -2.37 36.96
CA PRO A 562 -22.78 -2.04 37.71
C PRO A 562 -22.77 -2.84 39.01
N ARG A 563 -22.74 -2.13 40.14
CA ARG A 563 -22.83 -2.75 41.46
C ARG A 563 -24.14 -3.53 41.50
N ALA A 564 -24.07 -4.81 41.88
CA ALA A 564 -25.26 -5.62 42.14
C ALA A 564 -26.10 -4.91 43.21
N GLY A 565 -27.24 -4.36 42.81
CA GLY A 565 -28.07 -3.49 43.65
C GLY A 565 -29.08 -2.64 42.88
N GLU A 566 -28.92 -2.47 41.57
CA GLU A 566 -30.01 -1.97 40.73
C GLU A 566 -30.86 -3.14 40.23
N ASP A 567 -32.06 -3.25 40.79
CA ASP A 567 -33.08 -4.27 40.52
C ASP A 567 -33.29 -4.51 39.02
N ARG A 568 -32.63 -5.55 38.48
CA ARG A 568 -33.01 -6.20 37.23
C ARG A 568 -33.23 -7.69 37.45
N PHE A 569 -34.50 -8.04 37.32
CA PHE A 569 -35.13 -9.34 37.38
C PHE A 569 -34.37 -10.44 36.60
N GLY A 570 -34.00 -11.53 37.29
CA GLY A 570 -34.09 -12.88 36.71
C GLY A 570 -32.84 -13.62 36.21
N PHE A 571 -31.67 -13.50 36.84
CA PHE A 571 -30.59 -14.50 36.67
C PHE A 571 -29.94 -14.86 38.02
N PRO A 572 -29.85 -16.15 38.40
CA PRO A 572 -29.12 -16.56 39.60
C PRO A 572 -27.62 -16.43 39.33
N GLY A 573 -26.99 -15.44 39.94
CA GLY A 573 -25.54 -15.26 39.90
C GLY A 573 -24.82 -16.37 40.68
N VAL A 574 -23.72 -16.86 40.09
CA VAL A 574 -22.75 -17.72 40.78
C VAL A 574 -22.11 -16.88 41.88
N THR A 575 -22.34 -17.27 43.14
CA THR A 575 -21.60 -16.73 44.28
C THR A 575 -20.15 -17.20 44.17
N TYR A 576 -19.25 -16.32 43.73
CA TYR A 576 -17.84 -16.47 44.12
C TYR A 576 -17.80 -16.26 45.63
N ALA A 577 -17.26 -17.26 46.33
CA ALA A 577 -17.11 -17.23 47.77
C ALA A 577 -16.37 -15.96 48.20
N GLU A 578 -17.02 -15.19 49.06
CA GLU A 578 -16.48 -14.04 49.77
C GLU A 578 -15.45 -14.52 50.80
N GLU A 579 -14.25 -14.87 50.36
CA GLU A 579 -13.13 -15.13 51.27
C GLU A 579 -11.81 -14.60 50.67
N GLU A 580 -11.71 -13.28 50.45
CA GLU A 580 -10.40 -12.59 50.35
C GLU A 580 -10.46 -11.05 50.45
N GLU A 581 -11.63 -10.42 50.64
CA GLU A 581 -11.72 -8.98 50.94
C GLU A 581 -11.71 -8.72 52.45
N ASN A 582 -10.54 -8.80 53.10
CA ASN A 582 -10.32 -8.13 54.39
C ASN A 582 -8.84 -8.16 54.78
N VAL A 583 -8.03 -7.23 54.25
CA VAL A 583 -7.05 -6.35 54.94
C VAL A 583 -6.40 -5.43 53.89
N VAL A 584 -7.13 -4.51 53.27
CA VAL A 584 -6.46 -3.39 52.55
C VAL A 584 -6.08 -2.35 53.60
N SER A 585 -4.80 -2.30 53.97
CA SER A 585 -4.30 -1.33 54.95
C SER A 585 -4.59 0.11 54.50
N THR A 586 -4.85 1.01 55.45
CA THR A 586 -5.04 2.45 55.17
C THR A 586 -3.90 3.03 54.33
N MET A 587 -2.67 2.56 54.56
CA MET A 587 -1.48 2.96 53.79
C MET A 587 -1.54 2.57 52.31
N SER A 588 -2.20 1.47 51.97
CA SER A 588 -2.40 1.05 50.57
C SER A 588 -3.35 2.01 49.85
N ARG A 589 -4.44 2.42 50.52
CA ARG A 589 -5.42 3.36 49.96
C ARG A 589 -4.83 4.76 49.77
N ASP A 590 -4.00 5.20 50.72
CA ASP A 590 -3.34 6.51 50.62
C ASP A 590 -2.35 6.55 49.43
N ARG A 591 -1.61 5.46 49.19
CA ARG A 591 -0.72 5.31 48.02
C ARG A 591 -1.47 5.30 46.70
N GLU A 592 -2.57 4.54 46.62
CA GLU A 592 -3.41 4.52 45.40
C GLU A 592 -3.94 5.92 45.09
N ARG A 593 -4.45 6.63 46.12
CA ARG A 593 -4.93 8.00 45.98
C ARG A 593 -3.82 8.98 45.55
N GLU A 594 -2.60 8.82 46.06
CA GLU A 594 -1.45 9.62 45.61
C GLU A 594 -1.15 9.39 44.13
N GLY A 595 -1.14 8.14 43.68
CA GLY A 595 -0.96 7.75 42.29
C GLY A 595 -2.03 8.37 41.38
N GLU A 596 -3.30 8.28 41.77
CA GLU A 596 -4.41 8.89 41.06
C GLU A 596 -4.24 10.41 40.91
N VAL A 597 -3.97 11.11 42.01
CA VAL A 597 -3.79 12.58 41.99
C VAL A 597 -2.64 12.99 41.07
N ARG A 598 -1.52 12.25 41.11
CA ARG A 598 -0.36 12.50 40.26
C ARG A 598 -0.70 12.27 38.77
N ALA A 599 -1.40 11.20 38.46
CA ALA A 599 -1.81 10.87 37.11
C ALA A 599 -2.81 11.87 36.55
N ARG A 600 -3.82 12.29 37.33
CA ARG A 600 -4.75 13.36 36.93
C ARG A 600 -4.02 14.64 36.58
N LYS A 601 -3.04 15.05 37.39
CA LYS A 601 -2.21 16.23 37.10
C LYS A 601 -1.39 16.06 35.81
N ALA A 602 -0.88 14.86 35.54
CA ALA A 602 -0.16 14.58 34.29
C ALA A 602 -1.09 14.69 33.07
N PHE A 603 -2.28 14.11 33.11
CA PHE A 603 -3.26 14.19 32.02
C PHE A 603 -3.77 15.63 31.80
N LEU A 604 -4.03 16.39 32.86
CA LEU A 604 -4.35 17.82 32.76
C LEU A 604 -3.24 18.61 32.05
N GLY A 605 -1.97 18.23 32.27
CA GLY A 605 -0.82 18.85 31.63
C GLY A 605 -0.68 18.55 30.14
N VAL A 606 -1.35 17.52 29.61
CA VAL A 606 -1.31 17.13 28.19
C VAL A 606 -2.64 17.32 27.47
N ARG A 607 -3.68 17.83 28.14
CA ARG A 607 -5.01 18.07 27.56
C ARG A 607 -4.96 18.77 26.20
N ASN A 608 -4.28 19.91 26.12
CA ASN A 608 -4.17 20.69 24.87
C ASN A 608 -3.48 19.92 23.75
N LEU A 609 -2.58 18.98 24.07
CA LEU A 609 -1.95 18.11 23.08
C LEU A 609 -2.91 17.02 22.61
N MET A 610 -3.72 16.48 23.51
CA MET A 610 -4.75 15.48 23.20
C MET A 610 -5.87 16.06 22.34
N GLU A 611 -6.23 17.34 22.50
CA GLU A 611 -7.17 18.05 21.63
C GLU A 611 -6.69 18.12 20.16
N GLY A 612 -5.39 18.07 19.93
CA GLY A 612 -4.79 17.99 18.59
C GLY A 612 -4.74 16.57 18.02
N VAL A 613 -5.17 15.54 18.76
CA VAL A 613 -5.13 14.16 18.26
C VAL A 613 -6.27 13.94 17.25
N GLN A 614 -5.95 13.43 16.07
CA GLN A 614 -6.92 13.04 15.03
C GLN A 614 -6.66 11.60 14.61
N ILE A 615 -7.66 10.73 14.81
CA ILE A 615 -7.61 9.31 14.44
C ILE A 615 -8.82 9.02 13.56
N ARG A 616 -8.63 8.31 12.45
CA ARG A 616 -9.69 7.97 11.50
C ARG A 616 -10.76 7.03 12.09
N ASP A 617 -10.35 6.11 12.95
CA ASP A 617 -11.25 5.17 13.62
C ASP A 617 -12.11 5.90 14.65
N GLU A 618 -13.43 5.91 14.45
CA GLU A 618 -14.39 6.61 15.31
C GLU A 618 -14.39 6.11 16.76
N VAL A 619 -14.12 4.83 17.00
CA VAL A 619 -14.09 4.25 18.36
C VAL A 619 -12.85 4.73 19.09
N LEU A 620 -11.68 4.65 18.44
CA LEU A 620 -10.42 5.09 19.02
C LEU A 620 -10.39 6.60 19.23
N MET A 621 -10.96 7.36 18.30
CA MET A 621 -11.14 8.80 18.45
C MET A 621 -12.15 9.14 19.56
N GLY A 622 -13.21 8.32 19.71
CA GLY A 622 -14.16 8.40 20.83
C GLY A 622 -13.48 8.28 22.20
N TRP A 623 -12.47 7.42 22.35
CA TRP A 623 -11.70 7.33 23.60
C TRP A 623 -10.88 8.60 23.88
N ILE A 624 -10.33 9.24 22.85
CA ILE A 624 -9.63 10.52 23.01
C ILE A 624 -10.62 11.60 23.48
N HIS A 625 -11.79 11.70 22.84
CA HIS A 625 -12.84 12.63 23.24
C HIS A 625 -13.30 12.41 24.68
N GLU A 626 -13.57 11.15 25.07
CA GLU A 626 -13.93 10.79 26.44
C GLU A 626 -12.87 11.26 27.44
N MET A 627 -11.59 11.02 27.16
CA MET A 627 -10.51 11.46 28.04
C MET A 627 -10.40 12.99 28.10
N VAL A 628 -10.54 13.69 26.98
CA VAL A 628 -10.49 15.17 26.93
C VAL A 628 -11.67 15.81 27.64
N ASP A 629 -12.87 15.24 27.53
CA ASP A 629 -14.10 15.77 28.16
C ASP A 629 -14.08 15.66 29.69
N ILE A 630 -13.42 14.62 30.22
CA ILE A 630 -13.28 14.39 31.67
C ILE A 630 -12.19 15.28 32.30
N LEU A 631 -11.20 15.72 31.51
CA LEU A 631 -10.08 16.57 31.94
C LEU A 631 -10.46 18.05 32.01
#